data_AF-A0A7V9Q043-F1
#
_entry.id   AF-A0A7V9Q043-F1
#
_cell.length_a   1.000
_cell.length_b   1.000
_cell.length_c   1.000
_cell.angle_alpha   90.00
_cell.angle_beta   90.00
_cell.angle_gamma   90.00
#
_symmetry.space_group_name_H-M   'P 1'
#
loop_
_entity.id
_entity.type
_entity.pdbx_description
1 polymer ?
#
loop_
_entity_poly.entity_id
_entity_poly.type
_entity_poly.pdbx_seq_one_letter_code
_entity_poly.pdbx_strand_id
1 'polypeptide(L)' 'LLALVMAFAGVEKTRELYRIAVRESYRFYSFGDAMLVL' A
#
# COMPACT_ATOMS: atom_id res chain seq x y z
N LEU A 1 3.69 -8.44 -6.16
CA LEU A 1 4.27 -7.30 -5.39
C LEU A 1 3.60 -7.09 -4.04
N LEU A 2 2.26 -7.05 -3.96
CA LEU A 2 1.57 -6.78 -2.69
C LEU A 2 1.96 -7.74 -1.54
N ALA A 3 2.13 -9.04 -1.82
CA ALA A 3 2.56 -10.01 -0.81
C ALA A 3 3.96 -9.72 -0.23
N LEU A 4 4.88 -9.15 -1.03
CA LEU A 4 6.20 -8.75 -0.55
C LEU A 4 6.10 -7.55 0.41
N VAL A 5 5.30 -6.54 0.05
CA VAL A 5 5.03 -5.39 0.93
C VAL A 5 4.37 -5.86 2.23
N MET A 6 3.43 -6.80 2.16
CA MET A 6 2.80 -7.40 3.34
C MET A 6 3.79 -8.16 4.23
N ALA A 7 4.84 -8.77 3.67
CA ALA A 7 5.88 -9.43 4.45
C ALA A 7 6.74 -8.42 5.24
N PHE A 8 6.92 -7.19 4.74
CA PHE A 8 7.65 -6.13 5.44
C PHE A 8 6.77 -5.33 6.41
N ALA A 9 5.58 -4.91 5.98
CA ALA A 9 4.71 -4.00 6.71
C ALA A 9 3.59 -4.69 7.51
N GLY A 10 3.43 -6.01 7.36
CA GLY A 10 2.34 -6.79 7.96
C GLY A 10 1.06 -6.78 7.12
N VAL A 11 0.30 -7.88 7.16
CA VAL A 11 -0.88 -8.08 6.31
C VAL A 11 -2.01 -7.13 6.69
N GLU A 12 -2.37 -7.06 7.97
CA GLU A 12 -3.47 -6.25 8.48
C GLU A 12 -3.19 -4.77 8.26
N LYS A 13 -1.95 -4.35 8.54
CA LYS A 13 -1.52 -2.96 8.36
C LYS A 13 -1.50 -2.55 6.89
N THR A 14 -0.97 -3.39 6.01
CA THR A 14 -0.97 -3.11 4.57
C THR A 14 -2.40 -2.98 4.03
N ARG A 15 -3.33 -3.82 4.51
CA ARG A 15 -4.76 -3.73 4.13
C ARG A 15 -5.42 -2.44 4.62
N GLU A 16 -5.13 -2.03 5.85
CA GLU A 16 -5.60 -0.75 6.39
C GLU A 16 -5.12 0.43 5.54
N LEU A 17 -3.81 0.48 5.26
CA LEU A 17 -3.19 1.53 4.46
C LEU A 17 -3.74 1.57 3.03
N TYR A 18 -3.98 0.42 2.40
CA TYR A 18 -4.61 0.37 1.08
C TYR A 18 -6.03 0.94 1.09
N ARG A 19 -6.83 0.69 2.14
CA ARG A 19 -8.17 1.29 2.27
C ARG A 19 -8.10 2.81 2.39
N ILE A 20 -7.11 3.32 3.12
CA ILE A 20 -6.85 4.76 3.22
C ILE A 20 -6.45 5.31 1.84
N ALA A 21 -5.48 4.70 1.17
CA ALA A 21 -5.02 5.13 -0.15
C ALA A 21 -6.15 5.17 -1.19
N VAL A 22 -7.07 4.19 -1.18
CA VAL A 22 -8.27 4.21 -2.04
C VAL A 22 -9.21 5.37 -1.68
N ARG A 23 -9.49 5.57 -0.38
CA ARG A 23 -10.37 6.66 0.07
C ARG A 23 -9.81 8.03 -0.31
N GLU A 24 -8.50 8.21 -0.19
CA GLU A 24 -7.80 9.44 -0.56
C GLU A 24 -7.45 9.51 -2.06
N SER A 25 -7.97 8.59 -2.88
CA SER A 25 -7.79 8.57 -4.35
C SER A 25 -6.34 8.55 -4.84
N TYR A 26 -5.47 7.81 -4.15
CA TYR A 26 -4.09 7.57 -4.60
C TYR A 26 -4.11 6.79 -5.91
N ARG A 27 -3.15 7.10 -6.78
CA ARG A 27 -2.95 6.40 -8.04
C ARG A 27 -2.16 5.12 -7.77
N PHE A 28 -2.61 4.01 -8.34
CA PHE A 28 -1.95 2.70 -8.19
C PHE A 28 -1.22 2.29 -9.47
N TYR A 29 -0.50 1.16 -9.43
CA TYR A 29 0.29 0.59 -10.52
C TYR A 29 1.53 1.42 -10.90
N SER A 30 2.10 1.14 -12.08
CA SER A 30 3.45 1.50 -12.47
C SER A 30 3.75 3.00 -12.48
N PHE A 31 2.75 3.84 -12.73
CA PHE A 31 2.89 5.31 -12.76
C PHE A 31 2.07 6.00 -11.66
N GLY A 32 1.74 5.23 -10.62
CA GLY A 32 1.00 5.69 -9.47
C GLY A 32 1.87 6.39 -8.43
N ASP A 33 1.29 6.57 -7.25
CA ASP A 33 1.97 7.11 -6.09
C ASP A 33 2.74 6.00 -5.34
N ALA A 34 3.61 6.40 -4.41
CA ALA A 34 4.53 5.49 -3.72
C ALA A 34 4.22 5.39 -2.21
N MET A 35 4.60 4.26 -1.62
CA MET A 35 4.59 4.03 -0.18
C MET A 35 6.02 3.80 0.30
N LEU A 36 6.44 4.52 1.34
CA LEU A 36 7.70 4.33 2.04
C LEU A 36 7.44 3.57 3.35
N VAL A 37 8.15 2.46 3.55
CA VAL A 37 8.13 1.67 4.80
C VAL A 37 9.50 1.83 5.47
N LEU A 38 9.50 2.25 6.75
CA LEU A 38 10.69 2.49 7.58
C LEU A 38 10.66 1.64 8.84
#